data_AF-A0A2V6HHJ1-F1
#
_entry.id   AF-A0A2V6HHJ1-F1
#
_cell.length_a   1.000
_cell.length_b   1.000
_cell.length_c   1.000
_cell.angle_alpha   90.00
_cell.angle_beta   90.00
_cell.angle_gamma   90.00
#
_symmetry.space_group_name_H-M   'P 1'
#
loop_
_entity.id
_entity.type
_entity.pdbx_description
1 polymer ?
#
loop_
_entity_poly.entity_id
_entity_poly.type
_entity_poly.pdbx_seq_one_letter_code
_entity_poly.pdbx_strand_id
1 'polypeptide(L)' 'MPKYCYVYVLRSLVDRQFYVGQTRDLSARLRAHNDGRVNSTKERRPFELVYWEGCRNESRDSETLKSTLPLS' A
#
# COMPACT_ATOMS: atom_id res chain seq x y z
N MET A 1 -20.79 -9.91 -9.26
CA MET A 1 -19.99 -8.70 -9.57
C MET A 1 -18.52 -9.03 -9.31
N PRO A 2 -17.59 -8.72 -10.24
CA PRO A 2 -16.17 -8.90 -9.98
C PRO A 2 -15.75 -8.00 -8.81
N LYS A 3 -15.10 -8.57 -7.79
CA LYS A 3 -14.50 -7.82 -6.68
C LYS A 3 -13.03 -7.55 -7.05
N TYR A 4 -12.70 -6.29 -7.24
CA TYR A 4 -11.33 -5.87 -7.51
C TYR A 4 -10.56 -5.75 -6.18
N CYS A 5 -9.30 -6.19 -6.20
CA CYS A 5 -8.34 -5.93 -5.14
C CYS A 5 -7.22 -5.06 -5.73
N TYR A 6 -6.69 -4.14 -4.95
CA TYR A 6 -5.60 -3.28 -5.34
C TYR A 6 -4.37 -3.60 -4.51
N VAL A 7 -3.25 -3.85 -5.16
CA VAL A 7 -1.92 -3.80 -4.51
C VAL A 7 -1.39 -2.38 -4.69
N TYR A 8 -0.78 -1.82 -3.65
CA TYR A 8 -0.32 -0.44 -3.66
C TYR A 8 1.03 -0.28 -2.97
N VAL A 9 1.74 0.77 -3.37
CA VAL A 9 3.00 1.20 -2.77
C VAL A 9 2.82 2.65 -2.29
N LEU A 10 3.01 2.83 -0.98
CA LEU A 10 3.11 4.15 -0.36
C LEU A 10 4.57 4.48 -0.15
N ARG A 11 4.94 5.76 -0.32
CA ARG A 11 6.24 6.28 0.08
C ARG A 11 6.05 7.23 1.25
N SER A 12 6.73 6.96 2.35
CA SER A 12 6.78 7.90 3.47
C SER A 12 7.62 9.12 3.07
N LEU A 13 7.13 10.30 3.41
CA LEU A 13 7.86 11.55 3.16
C LEU A 13 8.92 11.83 4.23
N VAL A 14 8.88 11.12 5.37
CA VAL A 14 9.82 11.28 6.49
C VAL A 14 11.08 10.47 6.26
N ASP A 15 10.93 9.16 6.13
CA ASP A 15 12.07 8.22 6.01
C ASP A 15 12.38 7.83 4.54
N ARG A 16 11.58 8.32 3.59
CA ARG A 16 11.65 7.99 2.14
C ARG A 16 11.48 6.50 1.85
N GLN A 17 11.12 5.68 2.84
CA GLN A 17 10.94 4.24 2.70
C GLN A 17 9.56 3.90 2.14
N PHE A 18 9.48 2.75 1.49
CA PHE A 18 8.25 2.25 0.91
C PHE A 18 7.43 1.42 1.90
N TYR A 19 6.15 1.31 1.62
CA TYR A 19 5.23 0.38 2.26
C TYR A 19 4.33 -0.23 1.19
N VAL A 20 4.30 -1.57 1.14
CA VAL A 20 3.47 -2.32 0.18
C VAL A 20 2.30 -2.94 0.93
N GLY A 21 1.10 -2.80 0.37
CA GLY A 21 -0.08 -3.43 0.94
C GLY A 21 -1.14 -3.74 -0.10
N GLN A 22 -2.24 -4.36 0.35
CA GLN A 22 -3.42 -4.60 -0.47
C GLN A 22 -4.67 -4.03 0.18
N THR A 23 -5.63 -3.62 -0.65
CA THR A 23 -6.92 -3.06 -0.21
C THR A 23 -7.97 -3.21 -1.30
N ARG A 24 -9.25 -3.17 -0.94
CA ARG A 24 -10.36 -3.01 -1.90
C ARG A 24 -10.74 -1.53 -2.11
N ASP A 25 -10.18 -0.64 -1.31
CA ASP A 25 -10.40 0.82 -1.38
C ASP A 25 -9.07 1.54 -1.12
N LEU A 26 -8.47 2.08 -2.18
CA LEU A 26 -7.19 2.80 -2.13
C LEU A 26 -7.31 4.13 -1.37
N SER A 27 -8.39 4.88 -1.62
CA SER A 27 -8.58 6.21 -1.03
C SER A 27 -8.80 6.12 0.48
N ALA A 28 -9.63 5.19 0.94
CA ALA A 28 -9.83 4.96 2.36
C ALA A 28 -8.54 4.47 3.04
N ARG A 29 -7.77 3.62 2.35
CA ARG A 29 -6.51 3.11 2.89
C ARG A 29 -5.45 4.20 3.04
N LEU A 30 -5.25 5.03 2.01
CA LEU A 30 -4.31 6.16 2.08
C LEU A 30 -4.67 7.12 3.21
N ARG A 31 -5.97 7.45 3.36
CA ARG A 31 -6.46 8.27 4.48
C ARG A 31 -6.14 7.62 5.83
N ALA A 32 -6.42 6.32 6.00
CA ALA A 32 -6.13 5.62 7.26
C ALA A 32 -4.64 5.65 7.64
N HIS A 33 -3.73 5.51 6.66
CA HIS A 33 -2.30 5.66 6.88
C HIS A 33 -1.95 7.09 7.32
N ASN A 34 -2.45 8.11 6.63
CA ASN A 34 -2.15 9.52 6.95
C ASN A 34 -2.84 10.03 8.23
N ASP A 35 -3.98 9.47 8.61
CA ASP A 35 -4.66 9.74 9.88
C ASP A 35 -3.96 9.05 11.08
N GLY A 36 -2.97 8.19 10.82
CA GLY A 36 -2.25 7.46 11.88
C GLY A 36 -3.02 6.30 12.48
N ARG A 37 -4.06 5.82 11.78
CA ARG A 37 -4.91 4.70 12.22
C ARG A 37 -4.26 3.32 11.99
N VAL A 38 -3.11 3.27 11.32
CA VAL A 38 -2.36 2.04 11.06
C VAL A 38 -1.11 2.00 11.94
N ASN A 39 -1.15 1.19 13.01
CA ASN A 39 -0.12 1.16 14.05
C ASN A 39 1.32 0.97 13.53
N SER A 40 1.53 0.11 12.53
CA SER A 40 2.86 -0.19 11.98
C SER A 40 3.46 0.94 11.13
N THR A 41 2.67 1.94 10.75
CA THR A 41 3.10 3.02 9.86
C THR A 41 2.78 4.41 10.40
N LYS A 42 2.08 4.53 11.54
CA LYS A 42 1.64 5.82 12.11
C LYS A 42 2.79 6.79 12.40
N GLU A 43 3.99 6.31 12.67
CA GLU A 43 5.17 7.15 12.96
C GLU A 43 5.90 7.63 11.71
N ARG A 44 5.58 7.03 10.55
CA ARG A 44 6.24 7.28 9.26
C ARG A 44 5.43 8.23 8.35
N ARG A 45 4.39 8.84 8.88
CA ARG A 45 3.53 9.77 8.15
C ARG A 45 4.25 11.11 7.91
N PRO A 46 3.88 11.87 6.86
CA PRO A 46 2.84 11.59 5.87
C PRO A 46 3.31 10.66 4.75
N PHE A 47 2.36 9.99 4.11
CA PHE A 47 2.55 9.10 2.97
C PHE A 47 1.93 9.67 1.70
N GLU A 48 2.63 9.44 0.58
CA GLU A 48 2.10 9.60 -0.77
C GLU A 48 1.91 8.22 -1.44
N LEU A 49 0.89 8.10 -2.28
CA LEU A 49 0.69 6.93 -3.13
C LEU A 49 1.54 7.08 -4.39
N VAL A 50 2.53 6.20 -4.58
CA VAL A 50 3.46 6.27 -5.73
C VAL A 50 3.15 5.24 -6.81
N TYR A 51 2.47 4.15 -6.46
CA TYR A 51 2.08 3.10 -7.39
C TYR A 51 0.88 2.31 -6.87
N TRP A 52 0.05 1.83 -7.80
CA TRP A 52 -0.98 0.83 -7.52
C TRP A 52 -1.31 0.04 -8.78
N GLU A 53 -1.79 -1.19 -8.59
CA GLU A 53 -2.35 -2.02 -9.64
C GLU A 53 -3.62 -2.73 -9.14
N GLY A 54 -4.54 -3.02 -10.05
CA GLY A 54 -5.82 -3.66 -9.75
C GLY A 54 -5.92 -5.07 -10.32
N CYS A 55 -6.20 -6.06 -9.47
CA CYS A 55 -6.39 -7.45 -9.84
C CYS A 55 -7.88 -7.84 -9.74
N ARG A 56 -8.37 -8.63 -10.70
CA ARG A 56 -9.75 -9.16 -10.74
C ARG A 56 -9.96 -10.36 -9.82
N ASN A 57 -8.91 -10.89 -9.21
CA ASN A 57 -8.94 -12.11 -8.41
C ASN A 57 -8.05 -11.95 -7.17
N GLU A 58 -8.54 -12.34 -5.99
CA GLU A 58 -7.84 -12.12 -4.71
C GLU A 58 -6.67 -13.09 -4.46
N SER A 59 -6.47 -14.06 -5.36
CA SER A 59 -5.71 -15.28 -5.09
C SER A 59 -4.30 -15.38 -5.69
N ARG A 60 -3.77 -14.33 -6.32
CA ARG A 60 -2.37 -14.27 -6.77
C ARG A 60 -2.00 -12.80 -6.97
N ASP A 61 -0.73 -12.45 -6.72
CA ASP A 61 -0.05 -11.18 -7.08
C ASP A 61 0.48 -10.33 -5.90
N SER A 62 0.27 -10.71 -4.63
CA SER A 62 0.98 -10.02 -3.52
C SER A 62 2.46 -10.44 -3.37
N GLU A 63 2.89 -11.50 -4.05
CA GLU A 63 4.22 -12.08 -3.94
C GLU A 63 5.21 -11.49 -4.95
N THR A 64 4.71 -11.00 -6.09
CA THR A 64 5.54 -10.48 -7.20
C THR A 64 6.20 -9.15 -6.86
N LEU A 65 5.53 -8.24 -6.14
CA LEU A 65 6.05 -6.89 -5.87
C LEU A 65 7.05 -6.81 -4.70
N LYS A 66 7.06 -7.79 -3.79
CA LYS A 66 8.03 -7.82 -2.67
C LYS A 66 9.44 -8.20 -3.10
N SER A 67 9.61 -8.80 -4.29
CA SER A 67 10.89 -9.22 -4.84
C SER A 67 11.67 -8.07 -5.51
N THR A 68 10.98 -7.03 -5.98
CA THR A 68 11.58 -5.96 -6.80
C THR A 68 11.90 -4.68 -6.01
N LEU A 69 11.38 -4.53 -4.78
CA LEU A 69 11.67 -3.38 -3.93
C LEU A 69 12.64 -3.80 -2.82
N PRO A 70 13.84 -3.19 -2.72
CA PRO A 70 14.77 -3.52 -1.65
C PRO A 70 14.11 -3.18 -0.32
N LEU A 71 13.79 -4.22 0.45
CA LEU A 71 13.38 -4.10 1.84
C LEU A 71 14.62 -3.69 2.64
N SER A 72 14.59 -2.48 3.19
CA SER A 72 15.49 -2.05 4.27
C SER A 72 15.18 -2.81 5.56
#